data_AF-A0A5D3AEN1-F1
#
_entry.id   AF-A0A5D3AEN1-F1
#
_cell.length_a   1.000
_cell.length_b   1.000
_cell.length_c   1.000
_cell.angle_alpha   90.00
_cell.angle_beta   90.00
_cell.angle_gamma   90.00
#
_symmetry.space_group_name_H-M   'P 1'
#
loop_
_entity.id
_entity.type
_entity.pdbx_description
1 polymer ?
#
loop_
_entity_poly.entity_id
_entity_poly.type
_entity_poly.pdbx_seq_one_letter_code
_entity_poly.pdbx_strand_id
1 'polypeptide(L)'
;MKFRKLVFVSVLAIVLALSISAASDERKDDVNDATIESSDYSSAQGRWLLQTKRTRRVTCKKFPGICDAKGSPGPQCCKKKCVNILTDRQNCGKCGKKCKYNEICCKGKCVDPSFNRKHCGGCNNRCGNGEYCVFGLCNYA
;
A
#
# COMPACT_ATOMS: atom_id res chain seq x y z
N MET A 1 -37.34 26.79 -30.54
CA MET A 1 -35.95 26.88 -29.99
C MET A 1 -35.87 27.30 -28.52
N LYS A 2 -36.75 28.17 -27.99
CA LYS A 2 -36.77 28.57 -26.56
C LYS A 2 -37.13 27.43 -25.59
N PHE A 3 -38.09 26.58 -25.94
CA PHE A 3 -38.52 25.45 -25.07
C PHE A 3 -37.42 24.41 -24.85
N ARG A 4 -36.66 24.07 -25.91
CA ARG A 4 -35.48 23.19 -25.79
C ARG A 4 -34.41 23.78 -24.87
N LYS A 5 -34.14 25.09 -24.96
CA LYS A 5 -33.20 25.76 -24.06
C LYS A 5 -33.67 25.71 -22.59
N LEU A 6 -34.98 25.85 -22.35
CA LEU A 6 -35.55 25.77 -21.01
C LEU A 6 -35.39 24.37 -20.39
N VAL A 7 -35.62 23.32 -21.18
CA VAL A 7 -35.45 21.92 -20.76
C VAL A 7 -33.98 21.59 -20.51
N PHE A 8 -33.06 22.10 -21.34
CA PHE A 8 -31.62 21.89 -21.11
C PHE A 8 -31.12 22.57 -19.83
N VAL A 9 -31.59 23.80 -19.55
CA VAL A 9 -31.20 24.53 -18.33
C VAL A 9 -31.77 23.87 -17.07
N SER A 10 -33.00 23.36 -17.12
CA SER A 10 -33.58 22.64 -15.97
C SER A 10 -32.86 21.32 -15.69
N VAL A 11 -32.50 20.56 -16.72
CA VAL A 11 -31.75 19.30 -16.56
C VAL A 11 -30.34 19.57 -16.00
N LEU A 12 -29.64 20.61 -16.47
CA LEU A 12 -28.34 21.01 -15.93
C LEU A 12 -28.41 21.44 -14.47
N ALA A 13 -29.45 22.17 -14.07
CA ALA A 13 -29.65 22.58 -12.68
C ALA A 13 -29.93 21.38 -11.75
N ILE A 14 -30.69 20.38 -12.22
CA ILE A 14 -30.98 19.16 -11.45
C ILE A 14 -29.71 18.30 -11.27
N VAL A 15 -28.87 18.18 -12.30
CA VAL A 15 -27.59 17.44 -12.22
C VAL A 15 -26.61 18.12 -11.25
N LEU A 16 -26.58 19.45 -11.22
CA LEU A 16 -25.78 20.23 -10.28
C LEU A 16 -26.30 20.14 -8.83
N ALA A 17 -27.61 19.99 -8.63
CA ALA A 17 -28.19 19.79 -7.30
C ALA A 17 -27.93 18.37 -6.74
N LEU A 18 -27.91 17.34 -7.61
CA LEU A 18 -27.64 15.95 -7.21
C LEU A 18 -26.17 15.68 -6.84
N SER A 19 -25.25 16.62 -7.11
CA SER A 19 -23.84 16.49 -6.75
C SER A 19 -23.51 16.91 -5.30
N ILE A 20 -24.49 17.45 -4.55
CA ILE A 20 -24.27 17.99 -3.20
C ILE A 20 -24.48 16.92 -2.09
N SER A 21 -25.00 15.73 -2.41
CA SER A 21 -25.19 14.66 -1.41
C SER A 21 -23.96 13.78 -1.12
N ALA A 22 -22.75 14.18 -1.52
CA ALA A 22 -21.52 13.42 -1.28
C ALA A 22 -20.62 14.02 -0.18
N ALA A 23 -21.20 14.68 0.83
CA ALA A 23 -20.46 15.22 1.97
C ALA A 23 -21.09 14.81 3.31
N SER A 24 -20.75 13.60 3.79
CA SER A 24 -20.48 13.27 5.20
C SER A 24 -20.42 11.76 5.41
N ASP A 25 -19.21 11.20 5.59
CA ASP A 25 -18.85 10.48 6.82
C ASP A 25 -17.34 10.16 6.78
N GLU A 26 -16.52 11.05 7.35
CA GLU A 26 -15.17 10.67 7.78
C GLU A 26 -15.30 9.82 9.04
N ARG A 27 -15.57 8.53 8.85
CA ARG A 27 -15.30 7.50 9.85
C ARG A 27 -14.41 6.43 9.26
N LYS A 28 -13.10 6.70 9.24
CA LYS A 28 -12.08 5.66 9.15
C LYS A 28 -11.65 5.28 10.55
N ASP A 29 -12.47 4.44 11.17
CA ASP A 29 -12.00 3.59 12.26
C ASP A 29 -10.90 2.67 11.68
N ASP A 30 -9.63 3.05 11.90
CA ASP A 30 -8.47 2.19 11.64
C ASP A 30 -8.42 1.05 12.69
N VAL A 31 -9.43 0.17 12.68
CA VAL A 31 -9.38 -1.13 13.36
C VAL A 31 -9.10 -2.19 12.31
N ASN A 32 -7.89 -2.14 11.76
CA ASN A 32 -7.26 -3.37 11.27
C ASN A 32 -6.54 -4.00 12.45
N ASP A 33 -7.33 -4.68 13.27
CA ASP A 33 -6.85 -5.57 14.31
C ASP A 33 -6.26 -6.81 13.65
N ALA A 34 -5.01 -6.69 13.21
CA ALA A 34 -4.15 -7.87 13.11
C ALA A 34 -3.65 -8.13 14.52
N THR A 35 -4.51 -8.72 15.36
CA THR A 35 -4.07 -9.45 16.54
C THR A 35 -3.29 -10.65 16.03
N ILE A 36 -1.98 -10.45 15.86
CA ILE A 36 -1.06 -11.57 15.87
C ILE A 36 -1.08 -12.06 17.32
N GLU A 37 -1.80 -13.14 17.58
CA GLU A 37 -1.54 -14.00 18.72
C GLU A 37 -0.13 -14.59 18.53
N SER A 38 0.89 -13.78 18.85
CA SER A 38 2.24 -14.30 18.95
C SER A 38 2.33 -15.03 20.27
N SER A 39 2.25 -16.35 20.14
CA SER A 39 2.56 -17.34 21.16
C SER A 39 3.82 -16.97 21.95
N ASP A 40 3.71 -17.25 23.23
CA ASP A 40 4.56 -16.83 24.33
C ASP A 40 6.07 -17.03 24.09
N TYR A 41 6.81 -15.93 24.13
CA TYR A 41 8.19 -15.93 24.61
C TYR A 41 8.32 -14.89 25.72
N SER A 42 8.09 -15.33 26.96
CA SER A 42 8.65 -14.67 28.14
C SER A 42 8.73 -15.69 29.28
N SER A 43 9.90 -16.30 29.36
CA SER A 43 10.46 -16.79 30.60
C SER A 43 10.53 -15.61 31.59
N ALA A 44 9.66 -15.61 32.61
CA ALA A 44 9.90 -14.89 33.87
C ALA A 44 8.98 -15.46 34.96
N GLN A 45 9.62 -16.06 35.96
CA GLN A 45 9.03 -16.55 37.21
C GLN A 45 8.30 -15.44 37.99
N GLY A 46 7.23 -15.81 38.70
CA GLY A 46 6.75 -15.07 39.87
C GLY A 46 5.24 -14.79 39.89
N ARG A 47 4.55 -15.35 40.89
CA ARG A 47 3.14 -15.10 41.21
C ARG A 47 2.93 -13.65 41.64
N TRP A 48 2.24 -12.83 40.84
CA TRP A 48 1.76 -11.51 41.25
C TRP A 48 0.37 -11.18 40.65
N LEU A 49 -0.56 -10.95 41.57
CA LEU A 49 -1.90 -10.35 41.55
C LEU A 49 -2.39 -9.67 40.25
N LEU A 50 -3.65 -9.99 39.86
CA LEU A 50 -4.60 -9.13 39.11
C LEU A 50 -3.97 -8.15 38.09
N GLN A 51 -3.14 -8.66 37.18
CA GLN A 51 -2.70 -7.87 36.04
C GLN A 51 -3.80 -7.90 34.98
N THR A 52 -4.61 -6.85 34.98
CA THR A 52 -5.33 -6.39 33.79
C THR A 52 -4.43 -6.64 32.58
N LYS A 53 -4.81 -7.59 31.72
CA LYS A 53 -4.10 -7.92 30.47
C LYS A 53 -4.21 -6.71 29.54
N ARG A 54 -3.46 -5.65 29.83
CA ARG A 54 -3.16 -4.60 28.88
C ARG A 54 -2.19 -5.21 27.89
N THR A 55 -2.73 -5.92 26.92
CA THR A 55 -2.04 -6.24 25.67
C THR A 55 -1.67 -4.90 25.03
N ARG A 56 -0.52 -4.35 25.44
CA ARG A 56 -0.01 -3.11 24.86
C ARG A 56 0.24 -3.44 23.40
N ARG A 57 -0.60 -2.89 22.52
CA ARG A 57 -0.50 -3.06 21.06
C ARG A 57 0.94 -2.74 20.63
N VAL A 58 1.74 -3.77 20.39
CA VAL A 58 3.14 -3.63 20.01
C VAL A 58 3.14 -3.22 18.55
N THR A 59 3.62 -2.01 18.27
CA THR A 59 3.69 -1.48 16.91
C THR A 59 5.08 -0.91 16.67
N CYS A 60 5.51 -0.90 15.41
CA CYS A 60 6.82 -0.35 15.05
C CYS A 60 6.96 1.16 15.36
N LYS A 61 5.85 1.89 15.54
CA LYS A 61 5.90 3.29 15.98
C LYS A 61 6.40 3.42 17.43
N LYS A 62 6.05 2.45 18.28
CA LYS A 62 6.43 2.44 19.70
C LYS A 62 7.71 1.65 19.95
N PHE A 63 7.97 0.62 19.14
CA PHE A 63 9.14 -0.24 19.23
C PHE A 63 9.74 -0.44 17.83
N PRO A 64 10.59 0.49 17.35
CA PRO A 64 11.13 0.45 15.99
C PRO A 64 11.87 -0.85 15.65
N GLY A 65 12.64 -1.40 16.62
CA GLY A 65 13.44 -2.61 16.43
C GLY A 65 12.63 -3.89 16.13
N ILE A 66 11.30 -3.87 16.25
CA ILE A 66 10.47 -5.01 15.84
C ILE A 66 10.54 -5.27 14.33
N CYS A 67 10.85 -4.25 13.52
CA CYS A 67 10.98 -4.41 12.07
C CYS A 67 12.30 -5.07 11.66
N ASP A 68 13.31 -5.12 12.53
CA ASP A 68 14.57 -5.79 12.27
C ASP A 68 14.52 -7.28 12.65
N ALA A 69 13.44 -7.71 13.31
CA ALA A 69 13.24 -9.11 13.68
C ALA A 69 13.19 -10.01 12.44
N LYS A 70 13.77 -11.20 12.55
CA LYS A 70 13.72 -12.22 11.49
C LYS A 70 12.26 -12.56 11.17
N GLY A 71 11.91 -12.53 9.89
CA GLY A 71 10.55 -12.78 9.41
C GLY A 71 9.65 -11.56 9.39
N SER A 72 10.12 -10.37 9.79
CA SER A 72 9.38 -9.14 9.55
C SER A 72 9.22 -8.91 8.03
N PRO A 73 8.13 -8.26 7.59
CA PRO A 73 7.93 -7.91 6.18
C PRO A 73 8.96 -6.89 5.64
N GLY A 74 9.74 -6.24 6.51
CA GLY A 74 10.80 -5.34 6.14
C GLY A 74 11.19 -4.37 7.26
N PRO A 75 12.36 -3.72 7.15
CA PRO A 75 12.95 -2.96 8.23
C PRO A 75 12.30 -1.57 8.45
N GLN A 76 11.45 -1.09 7.53
CA GLN A 76 10.88 0.24 7.64
C GLN A 76 9.51 0.24 8.31
N CYS A 77 9.35 1.07 9.33
CA CYS A 77 8.05 1.32 9.93
C CYS A 77 7.20 2.27 9.06
N CYS A 78 6.08 1.78 8.54
CA CYS A 78 5.09 2.57 7.81
C CYS A 78 3.70 2.34 8.38
N LYS A 79 3.03 3.42 8.83
CA LYS A 79 1.67 3.37 9.39
C LYS A 79 1.47 2.27 10.45
N LYS A 80 2.41 2.14 11.40
CA LYS A 80 2.43 1.13 12.49
C LYS A 80 2.75 -0.31 12.04
N LYS A 81 3.00 -0.55 10.74
CA LYS A 81 3.40 -1.85 10.18
C LYS A 81 4.83 -1.80 9.66
N CYS A 82 5.53 -2.93 9.74
CA CYS A 82 6.83 -3.11 9.13
C CYS A 82 6.65 -3.41 7.64
N VAL A 83 7.39 -2.73 6.77
CA VAL A 83 7.33 -2.86 5.31
C VAL A 83 8.74 -2.79 4.73
N ASN A 84 8.93 -3.35 3.54
CA ASN A 84 10.18 -3.20 2.79
C ASN A 84 9.99 -2.18 1.67
N ILE A 85 10.51 -0.97 1.83
CA ILE A 85 10.35 0.09 0.81
C ILE A 85 11.06 -0.22 -0.52
N LEU A 86 11.91 -1.25 -0.58
CA LEU A 86 12.65 -1.61 -1.78
C LEU A 86 11.87 -2.54 -2.71
N THR A 87 10.86 -3.23 -2.20
CA THR A 87 10.09 -4.27 -2.90
C THR A 87 8.58 -4.11 -2.74
N ASP A 88 8.11 -3.42 -1.70
CA ASP A 88 6.68 -3.19 -1.48
C ASP A 88 6.15 -2.13 -2.44
N ARG A 89 5.29 -2.58 -3.36
CA ARG A 89 4.59 -1.74 -4.35
C ARG A 89 3.75 -0.63 -3.72
N GLN A 90 3.26 -0.80 -2.49
CA GLN A 90 2.46 0.21 -1.80
C GLN A 90 3.29 1.25 -1.06
N ASN A 91 4.59 0.99 -0.88
CA ASN A 91 5.51 1.80 -0.07
C ASN A 91 6.87 1.99 -0.78
N CYS A 92 6.86 2.08 -2.10
CA CYS A 92 8.06 1.98 -2.91
C CYS A 92 8.93 3.25 -2.83
N GLY A 93 10.13 3.10 -2.28
CA GLY A 93 11.10 4.17 -2.04
C GLY A 93 10.75 5.12 -0.89
N LYS A 94 9.48 5.20 -0.49
CA LYS A 94 9.04 5.83 0.76
C LYS A 94 7.69 5.28 1.22
N CYS A 95 7.43 5.39 2.53
CA CYS A 95 6.13 5.04 3.12
C CYS A 95 4.96 5.76 2.41
N GLY A 96 3.95 5.00 2.00
CA GLY A 96 2.76 5.47 1.31
C GLY A 96 2.94 5.82 -0.18
N LYS A 97 4.14 5.73 -0.74
CA LYS A 97 4.36 5.92 -2.19
C LYS A 97 3.96 4.65 -2.94
N LYS A 98 2.75 4.65 -3.46
CA LYS A 98 2.22 3.57 -4.29
C LYS A 98 2.73 3.70 -5.73
N CYS A 99 3.17 2.60 -6.32
CA CYS A 99 3.41 2.54 -7.76
C CYS A 99 2.10 2.51 -8.55
N LYS A 100 2.14 2.86 -9.83
CA LYS A 100 0.98 2.80 -10.73
C LYS A 100 0.51 1.35 -10.93
N TYR A 101 -0.68 1.19 -11.53
CA TYR A 101 -1.33 -0.10 -11.71
C TYR A 101 -0.41 -1.18 -12.32
N ASN A 102 0.27 -0.82 -13.40
CA ASN A 102 1.20 -1.65 -14.18
C ASN A 102 2.65 -1.64 -13.68
N GLU A 103 2.96 -0.96 -12.58
CA GLU A 103 4.33 -0.83 -12.09
C GLU A 103 4.59 -1.75 -10.88
N ILE A 104 5.81 -2.26 -10.81
CA ILE A 104 6.36 -3.01 -9.68
C ILE A 104 7.42 -2.17 -8.96
N CYS A 105 7.69 -2.48 -7.69
CA CYS A 105 8.77 -1.82 -6.94
C CYS A 105 10.08 -2.59 -7.09
N CYS A 106 11.04 -2.00 -7.79
CA CYS A 106 12.39 -2.54 -7.92
C CYS A 106 13.40 -1.60 -7.30
N LYS A 107 14.05 -2.05 -6.20
CA LYS A 107 15.09 -1.28 -5.51
C LYS A 107 14.61 0.14 -5.13
N GLY A 108 13.36 0.23 -4.67
CA GLY A 108 12.73 1.49 -4.25
C GLY A 108 12.29 2.41 -5.39
N LYS A 109 12.28 1.92 -6.63
CA LYS A 109 11.78 2.63 -7.81
C LYS A 109 10.61 1.88 -8.43
N CYS A 110 9.56 2.61 -8.75
CA CYS A 110 8.46 2.08 -9.54
C CYS A 110 8.92 1.96 -11.00
N VAL A 111 8.78 0.76 -11.56
CA VAL A 111 9.15 0.47 -12.95
C VAL A 111 8.05 -0.36 -13.58
N ASP A 112 7.76 -0.10 -14.86
CA ASP A 112 6.84 -0.93 -15.65
C ASP A 112 7.62 -2.12 -16.24
N PRO A 113 7.40 -3.35 -15.75
CA PRO A 113 8.12 -4.51 -16.27
C PRO A 113 7.69 -4.88 -17.69
N SER A 114 6.63 -4.29 -18.24
CA SER A 114 6.10 -4.62 -19.56
C SER A 114 6.93 -4.03 -20.69
N PHE A 115 7.60 -2.90 -20.42
CA PHE A 115 8.35 -2.13 -21.43
C PHE A 115 9.74 -1.71 -20.96
N ASN A 116 10.07 -1.86 -19.67
CA ASN A 116 11.38 -1.50 -19.18
C ASN A 116 12.40 -2.59 -19.50
N ARG A 117 13.29 -2.33 -20.47
CA ARG A 117 14.38 -3.25 -20.88
C ARG A 117 15.26 -3.73 -19.73
N LYS A 118 15.41 -2.98 -18.64
CA LYS A 118 16.24 -3.36 -17.47
C LYS A 118 15.48 -4.19 -16.43
N HIS A 119 14.15 -4.27 -16.55
CA HIS A 119 13.24 -4.90 -15.60
C HIS A 119 12.13 -5.69 -16.32
N CYS A 120 12.44 -6.31 -17.45
CA CYS A 120 11.45 -6.92 -18.33
C CYS A 120 10.81 -8.15 -17.68
N GLY A 121 9.49 -8.13 -17.49
CA GLY A 121 8.77 -9.19 -16.75
C GLY A 121 9.06 -9.27 -15.24
N GLY A 122 10.05 -8.54 -14.72
CA GLY A 122 10.44 -8.60 -13.32
C GLY A 122 11.68 -7.77 -12.96
N CYS A 123 11.93 -7.61 -11.66
CA CYS A 123 13.06 -6.79 -11.20
C CYS A 123 14.42 -7.35 -11.61
N ASN A 124 15.28 -6.50 -12.17
CA ASN A 124 16.64 -6.83 -12.63
C ASN A 124 16.68 -7.89 -13.74
N ASN A 125 15.57 -8.12 -14.45
CA ASN A 125 15.57 -8.97 -15.63
C ASN A 125 15.84 -8.13 -16.88
N ARG A 126 17.12 -7.98 -17.23
CA ARG A 126 17.54 -7.14 -18.36
C ARG A 126 17.55 -7.95 -19.65
N CYS A 127 16.93 -7.42 -20.71
CA CYS A 127 17.05 -7.99 -22.06
C CYS A 127 18.45 -7.77 -22.65
N GLY A 128 18.80 -8.61 -23.62
CA GLY A 128 20.04 -8.55 -24.37
C GLY A 128 20.28 -7.21 -25.06
N ASN A 129 21.51 -7.01 -25.54
CA ASN A 129 21.85 -5.78 -26.25
C ASN A 129 21.07 -5.71 -27.57
N GLY A 130 20.34 -4.63 -27.78
CA GLY A 130 19.49 -4.44 -28.95
C GLY A 130 18.09 -5.05 -28.84
N GLU A 131 17.80 -5.83 -27.80
CA GLU A 131 16.47 -6.42 -27.61
C GLU A 131 15.48 -5.42 -27.00
N TYR A 132 14.23 -5.54 -27.44
CA TYR A 132 13.10 -4.81 -26.88
C TYR A 132 12.41 -5.63 -25.81
N CYS A 133 11.85 -4.92 -24.82
CA CYS A 133 10.91 -5.49 -23.86
C CYS A 133 9.51 -5.12 -24.30
N VAL A 134 8.69 -6.13 -24.62
CA VAL A 134 7.30 -5.93 -25.04
C VAL A 134 6.44 -6.93 -24.28
N PHE A 135 5.37 -6.45 -23.65
CA PHE A 135 4.48 -7.24 -22.79
C PHE A 135 5.20 -8.07 -21.70
N GLY A 136 6.38 -7.61 -21.27
CA GLY A 136 7.17 -8.27 -20.23
C GLY A 136 8.05 -9.42 -20.74
N LEU A 137 8.21 -9.55 -22.06
CA LEU A 137 9.05 -10.55 -22.70
C LEU A 137 10.17 -9.87 -23.50
N CYS A 138 11.39 -10.39 -23.38
CA CYS A 138 12.52 -9.96 -24.18
C CYS A 138 12.42 -10.58 -25.58
N ASN A 139 12.58 -9.76 -26.62
CA ASN A 139 12.51 -10.21 -28.02
C ASN A 139 11.17 -10.88 -28.38
N TYR A 140 10.06 -10.34 -27.88
CA TYR A 140 8.71 -10.74 -28.29
C TYR A 140 8.50 -10.42 -29.77
N ALA A 141 8.27 -11.46 -30.57
CA ALA A 141 8.06 -11.39 -32.02
C ALA A 141 6.58 -11.23 -32.37
#